data_AF-A0A2V5PWE0-F1
#
_entry.id   AF-A0A2V5PWE0-F1
#
_cell.length_a   1.000
_cell.length_b   1.000
_cell.length_c   1.000
_cell.angle_alpha   90.00
_cell.angle_beta   90.00
_cell.angle_gamma   90.00
#
_symmetry.space_group_name_H-M   'P 1'
#
loop_
_entity.id
_entity.type
_entity.pdbx_description
1 polymer ?
#
loop_
_entity_poly.entity_id
_entity_poly.type
_entity_poly.pdbx_seq_one_letter_code
_entity_poly.pdbx_strand_id
1 'polypeptide(L)'
;MTMPKSHGKPKPIEATKSEEREQTDSPPVPQEEESVPEAGANVESVQSEDWWSMSEPAPDWSQPETEAPATEVIPRKEPGTADVYFCGNTSVFPFNRALQAIAKEKLTGLLRSFWDQEPIDLLARDGEIVLVTTRDPDLYCPETPSPLADVDPVIVDRARDQQRETGTPFFLSLARQASIAREQAVEFTQYYGQKLFSQLWTAPQAWIMFEKNADLLSDAGDMPGEPNVSDWALETLRLVQDPDQAANFDPTSIPAFTKDGFELVQKLKLTSDEAQFASQFNGARSVQQIAKNLRLDLKSARQLLFRFLALEIVECWRASTAAKPQQRSFFQRLRGFGRRDR
;
A
#
# COMPACT_ATOMS: atom_id res chain seq x y z
N MET A 1 55.39 25.54 -14.20
CA MET A 1 55.67 24.09 -14.08
C MET A 1 54.38 23.40 -13.70
N THR A 2 53.77 22.48 -14.43
CA THR A 2 53.93 21.94 -15.78
C THR A 2 52.58 21.25 -16.07
N MET A 3 51.95 21.52 -17.21
CA MET A 3 50.79 20.75 -17.69
C MET A 3 51.24 19.38 -18.24
N PRO A 4 50.30 18.45 -18.41
CA PRO A 4 50.17 17.81 -19.71
C PRO A 4 48.73 17.77 -20.26
N LYS A 5 48.68 17.74 -21.58
CA LYS A 5 47.52 17.89 -22.48
C LYS A 5 46.74 16.59 -22.67
N SER A 6 45.47 16.77 -23.06
CA SER A 6 44.56 15.88 -23.79
C SER A 6 45.23 14.92 -24.78
N HIS A 7 44.65 13.73 -25.00
CA HIS A 7 44.21 13.21 -26.32
C HIS A 7 43.45 11.87 -26.19
N GLY A 8 42.37 11.71 -26.97
CA GLY A 8 41.96 10.40 -27.49
C GLY A 8 40.52 9.93 -27.25
N LYS A 9 39.56 10.37 -28.09
CA LYS A 9 38.42 9.53 -28.49
C LYS A 9 38.80 8.76 -29.76
N PRO A 10 38.36 7.51 -29.89
CA PRO A 10 37.70 7.09 -31.14
C PRO A 10 36.27 6.56 -30.92
N LYS A 11 35.57 6.41 -32.04
CA LYS A 11 34.11 6.41 -32.27
C LYS A 11 33.57 4.95 -32.50
N PRO A 12 32.29 4.76 -32.86
CA PRO A 12 31.43 3.64 -32.45
C PRO A 12 31.57 2.39 -33.34
N ILE A 13 31.04 1.26 -32.87
CA ILE A 13 30.78 0.09 -33.73
C ILE A 13 29.29 0.08 -34.09
N GLU A 14 29.06 0.10 -35.40
CA GLU A 14 27.77 0.04 -36.07
C GLU A 14 27.08 -1.31 -35.91
N ALA A 15 25.76 -1.23 -36.02
CA ALA A 15 24.84 -2.33 -36.18
C ALA A 15 25.20 -3.23 -37.36
N THR A 16 25.04 -4.54 -37.19
CA THR A 16 24.90 -5.47 -38.32
C THR A 16 23.53 -6.11 -38.26
N LYS A 17 22.77 -5.87 -39.32
CA LYS A 17 21.45 -6.40 -39.63
C LYS A 17 21.69 -7.69 -40.42
N SER A 18 21.14 -8.81 -39.97
CA SER A 18 21.00 -10.03 -40.78
C SER A 18 19.63 -10.62 -40.53
N GLU A 19 18.74 -10.42 -41.50
CA GLU A 19 17.56 -11.26 -41.73
C GLU A 19 18.03 -12.53 -42.43
N GLU A 20 17.70 -13.70 -41.88
CA GLU A 20 17.42 -14.88 -42.71
C GLU A 20 16.42 -15.78 -41.99
N ARG A 21 15.50 -16.32 -42.77
CA ARG A 21 14.20 -16.87 -42.41
C ARG A 21 14.15 -18.28 -42.98
N GLU A 22 13.92 -19.30 -42.14
CA GLU A 22 13.50 -20.67 -42.50
C GLU A 22 13.00 -21.29 -41.17
N GLN A 23 11.69 -21.37 -40.88
CA GLN A 23 10.63 -22.28 -41.35
C GLN A 23 10.88 -23.78 -41.09
N THR A 24 9.83 -24.46 -40.58
CA THR A 24 9.68 -25.87 -40.14
C THR A 24 10.06 -26.12 -38.67
N ASP A 25 9.32 -26.84 -37.83
CA ASP A 25 8.16 -27.70 -37.99
C ASP A 25 7.46 -27.83 -36.61
N SER A 26 6.13 -27.78 -36.54
CA SER A 26 5.35 -27.95 -35.29
C SER A 26 4.56 -29.28 -35.36
N PRO A 27 4.63 -30.16 -34.36
CA PRO A 27 3.73 -31.31 -34.29
C PRO A 27 2.44 -30.99 -33.48
N PRO A 28 1.34 -31.73 -33.72
CA PRO A 28 -0.02 -31.19 -33.70
C PRO A 28 -0.78 -31.37 -32.38
N VAL A 29 -1.76 -30.49 -32.19
CA VAL A 29 -2.86 -30.57 -31.21
C VAL A 29 -3.91 -31.57 -31.72
N PRO A 30 -4.40 -32.52 -30.91
CA PRO A 30 -5.61 -33.26 -31.23
C PRO A 30 -6.85 -32.43 -30.88
N GLN A 31 -7.65 -32.11 -31.89
CA GLN A 31 -9.07 -31.75 -31.75
C GLN A 31 -9.84 -33.05 -31.53
N GLU A 32 -10.67 -33.11 -30.48
CA GLU A 32 -11.79 -34.06 -30.41
C GLU A 32 -13.10 -33.29 -30.49
N GLU A 33 -14.03 -33.91 -31.21
CA GLU A 33 -15.20 -33.36 -31.87
C GLU A 33 -16.35 -33.00 -30.91
N GLU A 34 -17.11 -31.98 -31.30
CA GLU A 34 -18.47 -31.74 -30.85
C GLU A 34 -19.36 -32.97 -31.10
N SER A 35 -20.14 -33.36 -30.11
CA SER A 35 -21.36 -34.13 -30.32
C SER A 35 -22.51 -33.53 -29.50
N VAL A 36 -23.37 -32.81 -30.21
CA VAL A 36 -24.74 -32.49 -29.81
C VAL A 36 -25.60 -33.76 -30.00
N PRO A 37 -26.57 -34.00 -29.11
CA PRO A 37 -27.88 -34.33 -29.64
C PRO A 37 -29.01 -33.48 -29.04
N GLU A 38 -29.98 -33.25 -29.92
CA GLU A 38 -31.17 -32.42 -29.78
C GLU A 38 -32.14 -32.84 -28.67
N ALA A 39 -32.82 -31.80 -28.18
CA ALA A 39 -34.21 -31.70 -27.76
C ALA A 39 -35.08 -32.98 -27.71
N GLY A 40 -35.52 -33.30 -26.49
CA GLY A 40 -36.77 -34.00 -26.23
C GLY A 40 -37.54 -33.26 -25.14
N ALA A 41 -38.57 -32.50 -25.53
CA ALA A 41 -39.53 -31.93 -24.61
C ALA A 41 -40.46 -33.03 -24.08
N ASN A 42 -40.55 -33.20 -22.76
CA ASN A 42 -41.84 -33.28 -22.09
C ASN A 42 -41.72 -32.92 -20.61
N VAL A 43 -42.79 -32.27 -20.18
CA VAL A 43 -43.07 -31.60 -18.91
C VAL A 43 -43.36 -32.64 -17.85
N GLU A 44 -42.75 -32.51 -16.67
CA GLU A 44 -43.45 -32.81 -15.42
C GLU A 44 -42.89 -31.94 -14.28
N SER A 45 -43.81 -31.16 -13.75
CA SER A 45 -43.74 -30.14 -12.72
C SER A 45 -43.58 -30.74 -11.33
N VAL A 46 -42.59 -30.30 -10.53
CA VAL A 46 -42.76 -30.15 -9.07
C VAL A 46 -41.84 -29.03 -8.55
N GLN A 47 -42.46 -27.87 -8.34
CA GLN A 47 -42.36 -26.93 -7.22
C GLN A 47 -41.00 -26.72 -6.53
N SER A 48 -40.46 -25.52 -6.77
CA SER A 48 -39.58 -24.76 -5.91
C SER A 48 -40.24 -24.43 -4.57
N GLU A 49 -39.53 -24.68 -3.46
CA GLU A 49 -39.86 -24.13 -2.14
C GLU A 49 -38.91 -22.96 -1.84
N ASP A 50 -39.46 -21.77 -2.03
CA ASP A 50 -38.87 -20.47 -1.71
C ASP A 50 -38.71 -20.32 -0.19
N TRP A 51 -37.48 -20.48 0.29
CA TRP A 51 -37.17 -20.51 1.72
C TRP A 51 -37.00 -19.15 2.40
N TRP A 52 -37.44 -18.05 1.79
CA TRP A 52 -37.53 -16.75 2.46
C TRP A 52 -38.73 -15.94 1.95
N SER A 53 -39.91 -16.15 2.55
CA SER A 53 -41.04 -15.22 2.42
C SER A 53 -41.13 -14.32 3.65
N MET A 54 -40.89 -13.03 3.42
CA MET A 54 -41.00 -11.94 4.39
C MET A 54 -42.49 -11.69 4.66
N SER A 55 -42.90 -11.74 5.93
CA SER A 55 -44.30 -11.46 6.32
C SER A 55 -44.54 -9.95 6.38
N GLU A 56 -45.40 -9.43 5.51
CA GLU A 56 -45.97 -8.09 5.65
C GLU A 56 -47.10 -8.11 6.69
N PRO A 57 -47.18 -7.13 7.61
CA PRO A 57 -48.33 -6.96 8.49
C PRO A 57 -49.45 -6.18 7.78
N ALA A 58 -50.71 -6.58 8.04
CA ALA A 58 -51.92 -5.95 7.55
C ALA A 58 -52.16 -4.54 8.14
N PRO A 59 -52.91 -3.65 7.46
CA PRO A 59 -53.06 -2.24 7.81
C PRO A 59 -54.27 -2.00 8.72
N ASP A 60 -54.16 -1.09 9.70
CA ASP A 60 -55.31 -0.59 10.44
C ASP A 60 -55.15 0.89 10.86
N TRP A 61 -56.12 1.69 10.41
CA TRP A 61 -56.54 3.06 10.76
C TRP A 61 -55.59 4.29 10.69
N SER A 62 -56.02 5.22 9.81
CA SER A 62 -56.09 6.70 9.93
C SER A 62 -55.12 7.51 9.06
N GLN A 63 -55.63 8.02 7.94
CA GLN A 63 -55.02 9.17 7.24
C GLN A 63 -55.17 10.46 8.07
N PRO A 64 -54.18 11.35 8.02
CA PRO A 64 -54.42 12.77 7.92
C PRO A 64 -54.05 13.30 6.53
N GLU A 65 -54.57 14.49 6.27
CA GLU A 65 -54.78 15.14 4.99
C GLU A 65 -53.50 15.46 4.20
N THR A 66 -53.69 15.53 2.88
CA THR A 66 -52.72 16.01 1.89
C THR A 66 -52.30 17.45 2.17
N GLU A 67 -51.04 17.65 2.55
CA GLU A 67 -50.35 18.95 2.46
C GLU A 67 -49.32 18.89 1.32
N ALA A 68 -49.30 19.95 0.51
CA ALA A 68 -48.49 20.10 -0.71
C ALA A 68 -46.97 19.90 -0.44
N PRO A 69 -46.15 19.57 -1.46
CA PRO A 69 -44.75 19.26 -1.22
C PRO A 69 -44.03 20.53 -0.74
N ALA A 70 -43.70 20.57 0.55
CA ALA A 70 -42.68 21.46 1.04
C ALA A 70 -41.38 21.05 0.35
N THR A 71 -40.85 21.96 -0.47
CA THR A 71 -39.49 21.90 -0.99
C THR A 71 -38.57 21.44 0.13
N GLU A 72 -37.90 20.29 -0.04
CA GLU A 72 -36.88 19.83 0.90
C GLU A 72 -35.81 20.92 1.02
N VAL A 73 -35.93 21.73 2.07
CA VAL A 73 -34.87 22.61 2.51
C VAL A 73 -33.84 21.69 3.13
N ILE A 74 -32.88 21.26 2.32
CA ILE A 74 -31.63 20.65 2.78
C ILE A 74 -31.12 21.56 3.91
N PRO A 75 -30.94 21.06 5.14
CA PRO A 75 -30.39 21.86 6.21
C PRO A 75 -29.03 22.36 5.75
N ARG A 76 -28.85 23.68 5.64
CA ARG A 76 -27.54 24.26 5.38
C ARG A 76 -26.63 23.85 6.53
N LYS A 77 -25.70 22.94 6.23
CA LYS A 77 -24.63 22.51 7.13
C LYS A 77 -23.88 23.76 7.58
N GLU A 78 -23.86 23.99 8.88
CA GLU A 78 -23.13 25.11 9.48
C GLU A 78 -21.64 25.03 9.08
N PRO A 79 -21.02 26.12 8.64
CA PRO A 79 -19.60 26.15 8.32
C PRO A 79 -18.84 26.15 9.64
N GLY A 80 -18.42 24.97 10.12
CA GLY A 80 -17.65 24.90 11.36
C GLY A 80 -17.45 23.53 11.97
N THR A 81 -18.18 22.50 11.52
CA THR A 81 -17.86 21.11 11.91
C THR A 81 -17.31 20.38 10.71
N ALA A 82 -16.00 20.11 10.74
CA ALA A 82 -15.36 19.25 9.77
C ALA A 82 -16.17 17.95 9.63
N ASP A 83 -16.49 17.58 8.39
CA ASP A 83 -17.29 16.40 8.11
C ASP A 83 -16.42 15.15 8.25
N VAL A 84 -16.25 14.68 9.49
CA VAL A 84 -15.45 13.48 9.78
C VAL A 84 -16.10 12.28 9.08
N TYR A 85 -15.38 11.73 8.10
CA TYR A 85 -15.88 10.62 7.29
C TYR A 85 -15.54 9.25 7.90
N PHE A 86 -14.31 9.10 8.40
CA PHE A 86 -13.90 7.94 9.20
C PHE A 86 -12.85 8.36 10.22
N CYS A 87 -12.76 7.60 11.32
CA CYS A 87 -11.69 7.71 12.29
C CYS A 87 -11.44 6.36 12.97
N GLY A 88 -10.28 6.19 13.59
CA GLY A 88 -9.97 4.98 14.34
C GLY A 88 -8.51 4.83 14.70
N ASN A 89 -8.21 3.82 15.50
CA ASN A 89 -6.84 3.44 15.84
C ASN A 89 -6.26 2.50 14.77
N THR A 90 -4.99 2.69 14.41
CA THR A 90 -4.33 1.92 13.35
C THR A 90 -4.13 0.44 13.66
N SER A 91 -4.25 0.05 14.93
CA SER A 91 -4.29 -1.36 15.34
C SER A 91 -5.58 -2.09 14.91
N VAL A 92 -6.68 -1.36 14.71
CA VAL A 92 -7.98 -1.89 14.30
C VAL A 92 -8.31 -1.50 12.84
N PHE A 93 -7.92 -0.29 12.44
CA PHE A 93 -8.12 0.24 11.11
C PHE A 93 -6.78 0.67 10.50
N PRO A 94 -6.05 -0.26 9.85
CA PRO A 94 -4.71 -0.02 9.33
C PRO A 94 -4.62 1.17 8.36
N PHE A 95 -3.49 1.86 8.36
CA PHE A 95 -3.22 2.98 7.45
C PHE A 95 -3.49 2.64 5.98
N ASN A 96 -3.08 1.45 5.54
CA ASN A 96 -3.31 1.01 4.16
C ASN A 96 -4.82 1.00 3.83
N ARG A 97 -5.70 0.55 4.73
CA ARG A 97 -7.15 0.61 4.51
C ARG A 97 -7.68 2.04 4.41
N ALA A 98 -7.18 2.94 5.25
CA ALA A 98 -7.54 4.35 5.19
C ALA A 98 -7.14 4.98 3.84
N LEU A 99 -5.93 4.72 3.38
CA LEU A 99 -5.43 5.18 2.08
C LEU A 99 -6.24 4.58 0.91
N GLN A 100 -6.56 3.29 0.97
CA GLN A 100 -7.39 2.64 -0.04
C GLN A 100 -8.83 3.17 -0.05
N ALA A 101 -9.40 3.51 1.12
CA ALA A 101 -10.72 4.13 1.20
C ALA A 101 -10.71 5.52 0.54
N ILE A 102 -9.67 6.32 0.75
CA ILE A 102 -9.48 7.61 0.08
C ILE A 102 -9.47 7.43 -1.43
N ALA A 103 -8.66 6.50 -1.94
CA ALA A 103 -8.51 6.26 -3.38
C ALA A 103 -9.81 5.74 -4.03
N LYS A 104 -10.43 4.70 -3.44
CA LYS A 104 -11.60 4.02 -4.01
C LYS A 104 -12.84 4.91 -4.01
N GLU A 105 -13.05 5.67 -2.95
CA GLU A 105 -14.20 6.57 -2.80
C GLU A 105 -13.92 7.97 -3.37
N LYS A 106 -12.75 8.18 -3.99
CA LYS A 106 -12.32 9.46 -4.59
C LYS A 106 -12.45 10.65 -3.63
N LEU A 107 -11.99 10.45 -2.40
CA LEU A 107 -12.20 11.44 -1.34
C LEU A 107 -11.34 12.69 -1.55
N THR A 108 -11.90 13.84 -1.18
CA THR A 108 -11.19 15.12 -1.09
C THR A 108 -11.28 15.63 0.34
N GLY A 109 -10.13 15.91 0.96
CA GLY A 109 -10.07 16.27 2.37
C GLY A 109 -8.70 16.04 3.00
N LEU A 110 -8.69 15.99 4.33
CA LEU A 110 -7.49 15.87 5.14
C LEU A 110 -7.53 14.59 5.99
N LEU A 111 -6.53 13.73 5.84
CA LEU A 111 -6.26 12.63 6.77
C LEU A 111 -5.29 13.13 7.83
N ARG A 112 -5.78 13.36 9.05
CA ARG A 112 -4.94 13.70 10.20
C ARG A 112 -4.56 12.44 10.97
N SER A 113 -3.27 12.31 11.25
CA SER A 113 -2.68 11.19 12.00
C SER A 113 -2.06 11.71 13.29
N PHE A 114 -2.59 11.29 14.42
CA PHE A 114 -2.12 11.61 15.75
C PHE A 114 -1.29 10.46 16.31
N TRP A 115 -0.13 10.79 16.85
CA TRP A 115 0.86 9.85 17.34
C TRP A 115 1.65 10.48 18.49
N ASP A 116 2.84 9.99 18.82
CA ASP A 116 3.66 10.47 19.93
C ASP A 116 4.39 11.81 19.65
N GLN A 117 4.18 12.39 18.46
CA GLN A 117 4.75 13.68 18.05
C GLN A 117 3.68 14.59 17.42
N GLU A 118 4.10 15.69 16.79
CA GLU A 118 3.20 16.62 16.10
C GLU A 118 2.37 15.87 15.03
N PRO A 119 1.05 16.13 14.92
CA PRO A 119 0.21 15.45 13.96
C PRO A 119 0.71 15.58 12.52
N ILE A 120 0.51 14.51 11.77
CA ILE A 120 0.83 14.44 10.35
C ILE A 120 -0.48 14.55 9.57
N ASP A 121 -0.54 15.55 8.70
CA ASP A 121 -1.68 15.88 7.88
C ASP A 121 -1.39 15.46 6.43
N LEU A 122 -2.19 14.54 5.88
CA LEU A 122 -2.15 14.12 4.48
C LEU A 122 -3.33 14.73 3.74
N LEU A 123 -3.03 15.48 2.69
CA LEU A 123 -4.03 16.09 1.82
C LEU A 123 -4.37 15.17 0.66
N ALA A 124 -5.66 14.90 0.48
CA ALA A 124 -6.18 14.13 -0.65
C ALA A 124 -7.13 14.97 -1.50
N ARG A 125 -7.10 14.74 -2.82
CA ARG A 125 -8.00 15.38 -3.79
C ARG A 125 -8.41 14.37 -4.86
N ASP A 126 -9.71 14.17 -5.02
CA ASP A 126 -10.29 13.17 -5.93
C ASP A 126 -9.68 11.75 -5.77
N GLY A 127 -9.32 11.39 -4.53
CA GLY A 127 -8.67 10.12 -4.22
C GLY A 127 -7.15 10.07 -4.46
N GLU A 128 -6.56 11.12 -5.03
CA GLU A 128 -5.11 11.24 -5.21
C GLU A 128 -4.45 11.81 -3.96
N ILE A 129 -3.21 11.37 -3.67
CA ILE A 129 -2.41 11.92 -2.57
C ILE A 129 -1.69 13.17 -3.06
N VAL A 130 -2.00 14.34 -2.51
CA VAL A 130 -1.46 15.62 -2.98
C VAL A 130 -0.16 15.98 -2.26
N LEU A 131 -0.20 15.97 -0.92
CA LEU A 131 0.97 16.22 -0.09
C LEU A 131 0.78 15.66 1.32
N VAL A 132 1.89 15.52 2.04
CA VAL A 132 1.91 15.21 3.46
C VAL A 132 2.70 16.30 4.17
N THR A 133 2.22 16.76 5.31
CA THR A 133 2.84 17.84 6.07
C THR A 133 2.57 17.72 7.57
N THR A 134 3.14 18.63 8.33
CA THR A 134 2.99 18.77 9.78
C THR A 134 3.30 20.22 10.14
N ARG A 135 2.84 20.67 11.32
CA ARG A 135 3.18 22.00 11.83
C ARG A 135 4.54 22.06 12.50
N ASP A 136 5.29 20.95 12.54
CA ASP A 136 6.67 20.95 13.02
C ASP A 136 7.69 20.85 11.86
N PRO A 137 8.31 21.96 11.42
CA PRO A 137 9.30 21.97 10.35
C PRO A 137 10.53 21.12 10.64
N ASP A 138 10.90 20.93 11.91
CA ASP A 138 12.07 20.14 12.30
C ASP A 138 11.77 18.64 12.15
N LEU A 139 10.54 18.23 12.48
CA LEU A 139 10.03 16.89 12.16
C LEU A 139 9.90 16.67 10.65
N TYR A 140 9.40 17.68 9.92
CA TYR A 140 9.18 17.61 8.48
C TYR A 140 10.50 17.48 7.69
N CYS A 141 11.52 18.25 8.08
CA CYS A 141 12.80 18.33 7.40
C CYS A 141 13.93 18.50 8.42
N PRO A 142 14.36 17.41 9.09
CA PRO A 142 15.36 17.47 10.17
C PRO A 142 16.77 17.82 9.66
N GLU A 143 17.01 17.61 8.37
CA GLU A 143 18.28 17.88 7.71
C GLU A 143 18.10 19.03 6.73
N THR A 144 19.04 19.98 6.66
CA THR A 144 19.01 21.03 5.64
C THR A 144 19.43 20.44 4.29
N PRO A 145 18.53 20.40 3.28
CA PRO A 145 18.88 19.93 1.94
C PRO A 145 20.00 20.78 1.34
N SER A 146 20.93 20.18 0.60
CA SER A 146 22.06 20.91 0.00
C SER A 146 21.64 22.13 -0.84
N PRO A 147 20.54 22.10 -1.61
CA PRO A 147 20.10 23.28 -2.36
C PRO A 147 19.57 24.44 -1.50
N LEU A 148 19.27 24.22 -0.22
CA LEU A 148 18.94 25.28 0.72
C LEU A 148 20.18 25.88 1.41
N ALA A 149 21.36 25.32 1.22
CA ALA A 149 22.58 25.83 1.84
C ALA A 149 22.98 27.23 1.34
N ASP A 150 22.60 27.57 0.11
CA ASP A 150 22.88 28.86 -0.52
C ASP A 150 21.76 29.90 -0.28
N VAL A 151 20.65 29.50 0.34
CA VAL A 151 19.52 30.40 0.65
C VAL A 151 19.79 31.11 1.97
N ASP A 152 19.44 32.40 2.03
CA ASP A 152 19.56 33.19 3.26
C ASP A 152 18.81 32.48 4.43
N PRO A 153 19.50 32.14 5.54
CA PRO A 153 18.89 31.44 6.67
C PRO A 153 17.70 32.20 7.27
N VAL A 154 17.69 33.54 7.21
CA VAL A 154 16.57 34.35 7.73
C VAL A 154 15.29 34.10 6.91
N ILE A 155 15.44 33.89 5.59
CA ILE A 155 14.31 33.57 4.71
C ILE A 155 13.81 32.15 5.00
N VAL A 156 14.73 31.19 5.21
CA VAL A 156 14.38 29.81 5.55
C VAL A 156 13.65 29.76 6.89
N ASP A 157 14.14 30.46 7.91
CA ASP A 157 13.55 30.47 9.24
C ASP A 157 12.15 31.09 9.21
N ARG A 158 11.96 32.20 8.49
CA ARG A 158 10.63 32.79 8.28
C ARG A 158 9.68 31.83 7.58
N ALA A 159 10.15 31.07 6.59
CA ALA A 159 9.33 30.07 5.89
C ALA A 159 8.95 28.91 6.83
N ARG A 160 9.86 28.48 7.71
CA ARG A 160 9.59 27.48 8.75
C ARG A 160 8.56 27.99 9.76
N ASP A 161 8.68 29.23 10.22
CA ASP A 161 7.69 29.85 11.12
C ASP A 161 6.29 29.88 10.48
N GLN A 162 6.22 30.19 9.18
CA GLN A 162 4.95 30.13 8.45
C GLN A 162 4.36 28.71 8.39
N GLN A 163 5.20 27.66 8.26
CA GLN A 163 4.72 26.28 8.35
C GLN A 163 4.19 25.95 9.75
N ARG A 164 4.80 26.47 10.82
CA ARG A 164 4.29 26.26 12.19
C ARG A 164 2.89 26.85 12.38
N GLU A 165 2.63 28.00 11.78
CA GLU A 165 1.34 28.68 11.87
C GLU A 165 0.28 28.06 10.96
N THR A 166 0.64 27.76 9.71
CA THR A 166 -0.33 27.40 8.65
C THR A 166 -0.39 25.91 8.35
N GLY A 167 0.64 25.14 8.69
CA GLY A 167 0.82 23.76 8.24
C GLY A 167 1.24 23.62 6.78
N THR A 168 1.45 24.72 6.03
CA THR A 168 1.91 24.63 4.64
C THR A 168 3.41 24.32 4.60
N PRO A 169 3.87 23.32 3.83
CA PRO A 169 5.30 23.03 3.70
C PRO A 169 6.14 24.25 3.34
N PHE A 170 7.19 24.53 4.13
CA PHE A 170 7.99 25.75 3.99
C PHE A 170 8.68 25.87 2.61
N PHE A 171 8.95 24.75 1.92
CA PHE A 171 9.45 24.75 0.53
C PHE A 171 8.51 25.50 -0.43
N LEU A 172 7.20 25.41 -0.23
CA LEU A 172 6.21 26.10 -1.07
C LEU A 172 6.23 27.61 -0.81
N SER A 173 6.50 28.02 0.43
CA SER A 173 6.71 29.44 0.77
C SER A 173 8.01 29.98 0.16
N LEU A 174 9.09 29.20 0.20
CA LEU A 174 10.37 29.56 -0.43
C LEU A 174 10.24 29.73 -1.95
N ALA A 175 9.49 28.84 -2.62
CA ALA A 175 9.21 28.99 -4.06
C ALA A 175 8.40 30.25 -4.37
N ARG A 176 7.40 30.60 -3.55
CA ARG A 176 6.62 31.83 -3.73
C ARG A 176 7.44 33.10 -3.54
N GLN A 177 8.44 33.04 -2.68
CA GLN A 177 9.41 34.13 -2.49
C GLN A 177 10.55 34.10 -3.52
N ALA A 178 10.46 33.24 -4.54
CA ALA A 178 11.48 33.02 -5.57
C ALA A 178 12.88 32.69 -5.00
N SER A 179 12.94 32.14 -3.78
CA SER A 179 14.19 31.73 -3.13
C SER A 179 14.68 30.38 -3.62
N ILE A 180 13.77 29.53 -4.10
CA ILE A 180 14.06 28.29 -4.82
C ILE A 180 13.13 28.14 -6.02
N ALA A 181 13.51 27.28 -6.97
CA ALA A 181 12.67 26.98 -8.12
C ALA A 181 11.39 26.24 -7.69
N ARG A 182 10.28 26.49 -8.39
CA ARG A 182 8.99 25.84 -8.11
C ARG A 182 9.07 24.31 -8.22
N GLU A 183 9.71 23.81 -9.28
CA GLU A 183 9.89 22.37 -9.52
C GLU A 183 10.63 21.71 -8.35
N GLN A 184 11.73 22.33 -7.91
CA GLN A 184 12.49 21.87 -6.75
C GLN A 184 11.66 21.88 -5.45
N ALA A 185 10.82 22.89 -5.24
CA ALA A 185 9.92 22.91 -4.09
C ALA A 185 8.86 21.80 -4.14
N VAL A 186 8.36 21.46 -5.32
CA VAL A 186 7.44 20.32 -5.51
C VAL A 186 8.15 19.02 -5.17
N GLU A 187 9.33 18.78 -5.73
CA GLU A 187 10.14 17.57 -5.48
C GLU A 187 10.47 17.41 -4.00
N PHE A 188 10.92 18.47 -3.33
CA PHE A 188 11.17 18.44 -1.89
C PHE A 188 9.90 18.20 -1.09
N THR A 189 8.78 18.83 -1.47
CA THR A 189 7.51 18.62 -0.76
C THR A 189 7.04 17.17 -0.86
N GLN A 190 7.16 16.56 -2.04
CA GLN A 190 6.83 15.15 -2.24
C GLN A 190 7.76 14.23 -1.44
N TYR A 191 9.08 14.41 -1.57
CA TYR A 191 10.06 13.55 -0.91
C TYR A 191 10.01 13.65 0.62
N TYR A 192 10.02 14.87 1.18
CA TYR A 192 9.96 15.06 2.63
C TYR A 192 8.58 14.70 3.19
N GLY A 193 7.50 14.89 2.43
CA GLY A 193 6.17 14.38 2.77
C GLY A 193 6.15 12.86 2.87
N GLN A 194 6.74 12.14 1.91
CA GLN A 194 6.86 10.68 1.96
C GLN A 194 7.75 10.21 3.12
N LYS A 195 8.88 10.89 3.36
CA LYS A 195 9.77 10.61 4.50
C LYS A 195 9.04 10.83 5.83
N LEU A 196 8.26 11.89 5.95
CA LEU A 196 7.43 12.15 7.13
C LEU A 196 6.38 11.05 7.32
N PHE A 197 5.60 10.73 6.27
CA PHE A 197 4.58 9.69 6.35
C PHE A 197 5.18 8.32 6.70
N SER A 198 6.41 8.04 6.25
CA SER A 198 7.07 6.76 6.52
C SER A 198 7.17 6.43 8.01
N GLN A 199 7.25 7.46 8.87
CA GLN A 199 7.34 7.31 10.32
C GLN A 199 6.06 6.72 10.92
N LEU A 200 4.90 6.95 10.29
CA LEU A 200 3.61 6.43 10.72
C LEU A 200 3.49 4.91 10.57
N TRP A 201 4.20 4.30 9.61
CA TRP A 201 4.17 2.84 9.43
C TRP A 201 4.75 2.07 10.62
N THR A 202 5.64 2.70 11.37
CA THR A 202 6.25 2.15 12.58
C THR A 202 5.67 2.72 13.87
N ALA A 203 4.79 3.72 13.77
CA ALA A 203 4.18 4.36 14.94
C ALA A 203 3.16 3.41 15.60
N PRO A 204 3.36 3.04 16.88
CA PRO A 204 2.42 2.18 17.57
C PRO A 204 1.11 2.94 17.84
N GLN A 205 -0.01 2.35 17.44
CA GLN A 205 -1.36 2.80 17.85
C GLN A 205 -1.70 4.25 17.47
N ALA A 206 -1.19 4.75 16.35
CA ALA A 206 -1.60 6.06 15.84
C ALA A 206 -3.14 6.13 15.66
N TRP A 207 -3.71 7.27 16.01
CA TRP A 207 -5.12 7.56 15.78
C TRP A 207 -5.26 8.35 14.48
N ILE A 208 -6.17 7.94 13.61
CA ILE A 208 -6.41 8.61 12.34
C ILE A 208 -7.82 9.16 12.26
N MET A 209 -7.96 10.26 11.53
CA MET A 209 -9.25 10.90 11.26
C MET A 209 -9.22 11.53 9.87
N PHE A 210 -10.22 11.22 9.05
CA PHE A 210 -10.38 11.86 7.74
C PHE A 210 -11.52 12.87 7.76
N GLU A 211 -11.20 14.11 7.46
CA GLU A 211 -12.14 15.23 7.37
C GLU A 211 -12.43 15.55 5.90
N LYS A 212 -13.68 15.34 5.46
CA LYS A 212 -14.12 15.73 4.12
C LYS A 212 -14.26 17.24 4.01
N ASN A 213 -13.88 17.78 2.85
CA ASN A 213 -14.02 19.21 2.53
C ASN A 213 -13.36 20.12 3.58
N ALA A 214 -12.32 19.64 4.27
CA ALA A 214 -11.48 20.49 5.09
C ALA A 214 -10.91 21.62 4.23
N ASP A 215 -10.79 22.82 4.80
CA ASP A 215 -10.16 23.95 4.12
C ASP A 215 -8.75 23.53 3.69
N LEU A 216 -8.60 23.28 2.37
CA LEU A 216 -7.33 22.83 1.82
C LEU A 216 -6.31 23.94 2.05
N LEU A 217 -5.09 23.56 2.41
CA LEU A 217 -3.97 24.51 2.51
C LEU A 217 -3.92 25.33 1.21
N SER A 218 -4.05 26.65 1.31
CA SER A 218 -4.32 27.53 0.15
C SER A 218 -3.37 27.35 -1.04
N ASP A 219 -2.17 26.83 -0.78
CA ASP A 219 -1.09 26.66 -1.77
C ASP A 219 -0.88 25.20 -2.21
N ALA A 220 -1.69 24.29 -1.70
CA ALA A 220 -1.69 22.90 -2.13
C ALA A 220 -2.50 22.68 -3.42
N GLY A 221 -3.29 23.68 -3.86
CA GLY A 221 -4.09 23.59 -5.09
C GLY A 221 -3.26 23.30 -6.34
N ASP A 222 -2.05 23.84 -6.42
CA ASP A 222 -1.14 23.69 -7.56
C ASP A 222 -0.19 22.48 -7.44
N MET A 223 -0.31 21.68 -6.38
CA MET A 223 0.49 20.46 -6.24
C MET A 223 -0.09 19.33 -7.09
N PRO A 224 0.74 18.58 -7.83
CA PRO A 224 0.28 17.38 -8.52
C PRO A 224 -0.12 16.31 -7.51
N GLY A 225 -1.23 15.62 -7.76
CA GLY A 225 -1.64 14.46 -6.99
C GLY A 225 -0.96 13.18 -7.49
N GLU A 226 -0.71 12.23 -6.60
CA GLU A 226 -0.29 10.88 -6.95
C GLU A 226 -1.54 9.98 -7.06
N PRO A 227 -1.91 9.54 -8.28
CA PRO A 227 -3.10 8.74 -8.51
C PRO A 227 -2.93 7.28 -8.07
N ASN A 228 -1.71 6.72 -8.11
CA ASN A 228 -1.49 5.34 -7.68
C ASN A 228 -1.12 5.28 -6.19
N VAL A 229 -2.16 5.35 -5.34
CA VAL A 229 -2.02 5.31 -3.88
C VAL A 229 -1.31 4.05 -3.38
N SER A 230 -1.47 2.92 -4.06
CA SER A 230 -0.80 1.67 -3.70
C SER A 230 0.71 1.73 -3.95
N ASP A 231 1.13 2.26 -5.11
CA ASP A 231 2.55 2.49 -5.39
C ASP A 231 3.11 3.55 -4.42
N TRP A 232 2.38 4.63 -4.18
CA TRP A 232 2.78 5.67 -3.22
C TRP A 232 3.01 5.11 -1.82
N ALA A 233 2.08 4.28 -1.32
CA ALA A 233 2.22 3.61 -0.04
C ALA A 233 3.47 2.71 -0.01
N LEU A 234 3.74 1.95 -1.09
CA LEU A 234 4.95 1.15 -1.21
C LEU A 234 6.23 2.01 -1.18
N GLU A 235 6.26 3.16 -1.86
CA GLU A 235 7.41 4.07 -1.82
C GLU A 235 7.66 4.60 -0.40
N THR A 236 6.61 5.01 0.33
CA THR A 236 6.77 5.45 1.73
C THR A 236 7.27 4.32 2.64
N LEU A 237 6.83 3.08 2.40
CA LEU A 237 7.31 1.89 3.13
C LEU A 237 8.78 1.55 2.82
N ARG A 238 9.29 1.91 1.64
CA ARG A 238 10.72 1.74 1.30
C ARG A 238 11.62 2.69 2.09
N LEU A 239 11.10 3.82 2.55
CA LEU A 239 11.83 4.79 3.38
C LEU A 239 11.98 4.35 4.85
N VAL A 240 11.23 3.33 5.28
CA VAL A 240 11.33 2.78 6.63
C VAL A 240 12.65 2.01 6.78
N GLN A 241 13.54 2.52 7.64
CA GLN A 241 14.87 1.93 7.85
C GLN A 241 14.85 0.79 8.88
N ASP A 242 14.07 0.95 9.95
CA ASP A 242 14.06 0.02 11.07
C ASP A 242 12.61 -0.30 11.52
N PRO A 243 11.99 -1.35 10.96
CA PRO A 243 10.63 -1.75 11.34
C PRO A 243 10.56 -2.39 12.75
N ASP A 244 11.69 -2.57 13.44
CA ASP A 244 11.81 -3.37 14.67
C ASP A 244 11.06 -2.77 15.88
N GLN A 245 10.69 -1.49 15.87
CA GLN A 245 9.96 -0.88 16.99
C GLN A 245 8.50 -1.36 17.13
N ALA A 246 7.89 -1.91 16.08
CA ALA A 246 6.44 -2.14 16.05
C ALA A 246 6.00 -3.62 16.08
N ALA A 247 6.84 -4.61 15.75
CA ALA A 247 6.38 -6.00 15.61
C ALA A 247 7.41 -7.07 16.03
N ASN A 248 6.93 -8.08 16.78
CA ASN A 248 7.64 -9.32 17.09
C ASN A 248 7.87 -10.15 15.82
N PHE A 249 8.92 -9.84 15.05
CA PHE A 249 9.30 -10.63 13.88
C PHE A 249 9.67 -12.06 14.28
N ASP A 250 8.90 -13.03 13.78
CA ASP A 250 9.18 -14.46 13.93
C ASP A 250 9.73 -15.03 12.60
N PRO A 251 11.02 -15.38 12.52
CA PRO A 251 11.61 -15.98 11.32
C PRO A 251 10.99 -17.32 10.91
N THR A 252 10.31 -18.00 11.85
CA THR A 252 9.65 -19.28 11.60
C THR A 252 8.25 -19.13 11.05
N SER A 253 7.69 -17.91 11.04
CA SER A 253 6.39 -17.63 10.45
C SER A 253 6.35 -17.94 8.95
N ILE A 254 5.16 -18.30 8.47
CA ILE A 254 4.90 -18.71 7.09
C ILE A 254 4.01 -17.65 6.42
N PRO A 255 4.55 -16.83 5.51
CA PRO A 255 3.75 -15.86 4.77
C PRO A 255 2.87 -16.55 3.71
N ALA A 256 1.62 -16.11 3.63
CA ALA A 256 0.67 -16.50 2.60
C ALA A 256 -0.03 -15.25 2.05
N PHE A 257 -0.36 -15.26 0.75
CA PHE A 257 -1.13 -14.17 0.16
C PHE A 257 -2.54 -14.11 0.75
N THR A 258 -2.98 -12.91 1.07
CA THR A 258 -4.40 -12.65 1.28
C THR A 258 -5.14 -12.70 -0.07
N LYS A 259 -6.46 -12.84 -0.05
CA LYS A 259 -7.28 -12.87 -1.27
C LYS A 259 -7.00 -11.64 -2.16
N ASP A 260 -7.11 -10.45 -1.58
CA ASP A 260 -6.93 -9.19 -2.30
C ASP A 260 -5.44 -8.88 -2.53
N GLY A 261 -4.57 -9.38 -1.64
CA GLY A 261 -3.13 -9.19 -1.71
C GLY A 261 -2.49 -9.81 -2.95
N PHE A 262 -2.97 -10.98 -3.38
CA PHE A 262 -2.48 -11.62 -4.61
C PHE A 262 -2.78 -10.80 -5.87
N GLU A 263 -3.92 -10.08 -5.91
CA GLU A 263 -4.23 -9.18 -7.02
C GLU A 263 -3.43 -7.88 -6.93
N LEU A 264 -3.28 -7.34 -5.72
CA LEU A 264 -2.56 -6.09 -5.47
C LEU A 264 -1.08 -6.22 -5.84
N VAL A 265 -0.42 -7.30 -5.43
CA VAL A 265 1.02 -7.51 -5.67
C VAL A 265 1.37 -7.56 -7.16
N GLN A 266 0.44 -7.97 -8.02
CA GLN A 266 0.63 -8.03 -9.48
C GLN A 266 0.57 -6.65 -10.14
N LYS A 267 -0.07 -5.68 -9.51
CA LYS A 267 -0.28 -4.32 -10.05
C LYS A 267 0.76 -3.32 -9.53
N LEU A 268 1.46 -3.66 -8.45
CA LEU A 268 2.48 -2.81 -7.83
C LEU A 268 3.76 -2.75 -8.66
N LYS A 269 4.41 -1.58 -8.63
CA LYS A 269 5.77 -1.39 -9.18
C LYS A 269 6.83 -1.96 -8.23
N LEU A 270 6.94 -3.28 -8.19
CA LEU A 270 7.94 -3.97 -7.37
C LEU A 270 9.35 -3.82 -7.94
N THR A 271 10.33 -3.70 -7.06
CA THR A 271 11.73 -3.92 -7.41
C THR A 271 11.99 -5.41 -7.69
N SER A 272 13.12 -5.73 -8.32
CA SER A 272 13.51 -7.14 -8.55
C SER A 272 13.53 -7.95 -7.26
N ASP A 273 14.09 -7.40 -6.18
CA ASP A 273 14.21 -8.09 -4.89
C ASP A 273 12.85 -8.31 -4.24
N GLU A 274 11.95 -7.32 -4.32
CA GLU A 274 10.57 -7.43 -3.82
C GLU A 274 9.78 -8.50 -4.59
N ALA A 275 9.87 -8.50 -5.93
CA ALA A 275 9.21 -9.49 -6.77
C ALA A 275 9.75 -10.91 -6.52
N GLN A 276 11.07 -11.07 -6.40
CA GLN A 276 11.69 -12.35 -6.08
C GLN A 276 11.27 -12.84 -4.69
N PHE A 277 11.22 -11.96 -3.69
CA PHE A 277 10.76 -12.31 -2.34
C PHE A 277 9.30 -12.74 -2.35
N ALA A 278 8.41 -11.98 -2.99
CA ALA A 278 6.99 -12.30 -3.12
C ALA A 278 6.74 -13.62 -3.85
N SER A 279 7.56 -13.95 -4.87
CA SER A 279 7.44 -15.21 -5.62
C SER A 279 7.65 -16.47 -4.78
N GLN A 280 8.29 -16.34 -3.61
CA GLN A 280 8.55 -17.47 -2.72
C GLN A 280 7.37 -17.79 -1.79
N PHE A 281 6.38 -16.90 -1.70
CA PHE A 281 5.19 -17.08 -0.86
C PHE A 281 4.30 -18.18 -1.43
N ASN A 282 4.23 -19.29 -0.72
CA ASN A 282 3.44 -20.47 -1.12
C ASN A 282 2.64 -21.08 0.04
N GLY A 283 2.54 -20.38 1.18
CA GLY A 283 1.83 -20.86 2.36
C GLY A 283 2.49 -22.05 3.08
N ALA A 284 3.72 -22.44 2.71
CA ALA A 284 4.42 -23.55 3.35
C ALA A 284 5.85 -23.21 3.82
N ARG A 285 6.53 -22.29 3.14
CA ARG A 285 7.91 -21.91 3.49
C ARG A 285 7.92 -20.85 4.57
N SER A 286 8.78 -21.01 5.57
CA SER A 286 9.00 -19.97 6.56
C SER A 286 9.83 -18.81 5.99
N VAL A 287 9.73 -17.62 6.60
CA VAL A 287 10.55 -16.46 6.24
C VAL A 287 12.05 -16.80 6.24
N GLN A 288 12.51 -17.58 7.23
CA GLN A 288 13.90 -18.04 7.29
C GLN A 288 14.29 -18.93 6.10
N GLN A 289 13.39 -19.80 5.64
CA GLN A 289 13.64 -20.64 4.46
C GLN A 289 13.67 -19.79 3.18
N ILE A 290 12.78 -18.81 3.06
CA ILE A 290 12.74 -17.86 1.94
C ILE A 290 14.05 -17.06 1.89
N ALA A 291 14.46 -16.49 3.02
CA ALA A 291 15.72 -15.74 3.14
C ALA A 291 16.92 -16.60 2.73
N LYS A 292 16.98 -17.86 3.18
CA LYS A 292 18.03 -18.81 2.78
C LYS A 292 18.02 -19.08 1.27
N ASN A 293 16.86 -19.29 0.66
CA ASN A 293 16.73 -19.55 -0.78
C ASN A 293 17.23 -18.38 -1.62
N LEU A 294 16.88 -17.16 -1.21
CA LEU A 294 17.24 -15.92 -1.90
C LEU A 294 18.61 -15.36 -1.48
N ARG A 295 19.30 -16.02 -0.55
CA ARG A 295 20.59 -15.59 0.03
C ARG A 295 20.52 -14.20 0.67
N LEU A 296 19.37 -13.86 1.25
CA LEU A 296 19.15 -12.64 2.02
C LEU A 296 19.48 -12.88 3.49
N ASP A 297 20.02 -11.87 4.15
CA ASP A 297 20.07 -11.87 5.61
C ASP A 297 18.67 -11.66 6.20
N LEU A 298 18.47 -12.04 7.47
CA LEU A 298 17.16 -11.95 8.12
C LEU A 298 16.68 -10.52 8.34
N LYS A 299 17.57 -9.52 8.40
CA LYS A 299 17.19 -8.11 8.53
C LYS A 299 16.58 -7.63 7.20
N SER A 300 17.21 -7.94 6.08
CA SER A 300 16.69 -7.65 4.74
C SER A 300 15.37 -8.36 4.48
N ALA A 301 15.27 -9.66 4.82
CA ALA A 301 14.02 -10.41 4.68
C ALA A 301 12.88 -9.85 5.56
N ARG A 302 13.20 -9.37 6.77
CA ARG A 302 12.25 -8.69 7.66
C ARG A 302 11.76 -7.38 7.05
N GLN A 303 12.66 -6.55 6.52
CA GLN A 303 12.28 -5.29 5.87
C GLN A 303 11.35 -5.53 4.68
N LEU A 304 11.67 -6.51 3.81
CA LEU A 304 10.80 -6.86 2.69
C LEU A 304 9.43 -7.36 3.17
N LEU A 305 9.41 -8.29 4.12
CA LEU A 305 8.16 -8.82 4.68
C LEU A 305 7.29 -7.72 5.31
N PHE A 306 7.91 -6.79 6.04
CA PHE A 306 7.21 -5.67 6.66
C PHE A 306 6.40 -4.86 5.63
N ARG A 307 6.97 -4.59 4.44
CA ARG A 307 6.26 -3.86 3.37
C ARG A 307 4.99 -4.61 2.92
N PHE A 308 5.10 -5.91 2.69
CA PHE A 308 3.96 -6.74 2.27
C PHE A 308 2.90 -6.88 3.37
N LEU A 309 3.31 -6.94 4.64
CA LEU A 309 2.38 -6.98 5.77
C LEU A 309 1.64 -5.65 5.94
N ALA A 310 2.36 -4.51 5.87
CA ALA A 310 1.78 -3.18 6.02
C ALA A 310 0.78 -2.84 4.91
N LEU A 311 1.02 -3.35 3.69
CA LEU A 311 0.09 -3.27 2.55
C LEU A 311 -1.02 -4.32 2.59
N GLU A 312 -1.06 -5.18 3.62
CA GLU A 312 -2.02 -6.29 3.77
C GLU A 312 -2.00 -7.28 2.59
N ILE A 313 -0.87 -7.36 1.88
CA ILE A 313 -0.67 -8.28 0.75
C ILE A 313 -0.53 -9.72 1.24
N VAL A 314 0.13 -9.88 2.39
CA VAL A 314 0.35 -11.18 3.01
C VAL A 314 -0.09 -11.16 4.46
N GLU A 315 -0.38 -12.35 4.95
CA GLU A 315 -0.56 -12.65 6.37
C GLU A 315 0.45 -13.73 6.79
N CYS A 316 0.91 -13.67 8.03
CA CYS A 316 1.90 -14.59 8.56
C CYS A 316 1.25 -15.57 9.54
N TRP A 317 1.33 -16.85 9.20
CA TRP A 317 0.91 -17.94 10.08
C TRP A 317 2.09 -18.38 10.95
N ARG A 318 1.83 -18.70 12.23
CA ARG A 318 2.86 -19.36 13.04
C ARG A 318 3.14 -20.73 12.44
N ALA A 319 4.41 -21.14 12.40
CA ALA A 319 4.74 -22.51 12.05
C ALA A 319 3.96 -23.45 12.97
N SER A 320 3.04 -24.22 12.39
CA SER A 320 2.28 -25.20 13.15
C SER A 320 3.29 -26.12 13.84
N THR A 321 3.23 -26.20 15.16
CA THR A 321 3.96 -27.20 15.95
C THR A 321 3.40 -28.60 15.74
N ALA A 322 2.61 -28.83 14.68
CA ALA A 322 2.24 -30.14 14.18
C ALA A 322 3.52 -30.97 14.11
N ALA A 323 3.69 -31.80 15.14
CA ALA A 323 4.78 -32.73 15.26
C ALA A 323 4.86 -33.42 13.91
N LYS A 324 6.03 -33.31 13.25
CA LYS A 324 6.37 -34.21 12.15
C LYS A 324 5.85 -35.58 12.57
N PRO A 325 4.96 -36.25 11.80
CA PRO A 325 4.64 -37.62 12.13
C PRO A 325 5.99 -38.30 12.21
N GLN A 326 6.35 -38.77 13.40
CA GLN A 326 7.56 -39.56 13.57
C GLN A 326 7.49 -40.58 12.44
N GLN A 327 8.45 -40.53 11.52
CA GLN A 327 8.73 -41.72 10.74
C GLN A 327 9.15 -42.75 11.78
N ARG A 328 8.16 -43.45 12.34
CA ARG A 328 8.36 -44.69 13.07
C ARG A 328 8.98 -45.60 12.04
N SER A 329 10.30 -45.62 12.06
CA SER A 329 11.12 -46.54 11.32
C SER A 329 10.53 -47.92 11.52
N PHE A 330 9.92 -48.45 10.46
CA PHE A 330 9.33 -49.78 10.40
C PHE A 330 10.38 -50.89 10.71
N PHE A 331 11.67 -50.53 10.80
CA PHE A 331 12.77 -51.45 11.09
C PHE A 331 13.08 -51.68 12.57
N GLN A 332 12.46 -50.96 13.51
CA GLN A 332 12.66 -51.26 14.96
C GLN A 332 11.72 -52.35 15.51
N ARG A 333 10.73 -52.83 14.75
CA ARG A 333 9.78 -53.86 15.20
C ARG A 333 10.12 -55.30 14.80
N LEU A 334 11.23 -55.54 14.10
CA LEU A 334 11.63 -56.87 13.62
C LEU A 334 12.94 -57.42 14.22
N ARG A 335 13.54 -56.75 15.21
CA ARG A 335 14.72 -57.27 15.95
C ARG A 335 14.40 -57.90 17.32
N GLY A 336 13.14 -58.30 17.53
CA GLY A 336 12.66 -58.84 18.81
C GLY A 336 12.24 -60.32 18.81
N PHE A 337 12.45 -61.07 17.73
CA PHE A 337 12.12 -62.50 17.67
C PHE A 337 13.20 -63.27 16.91
N GLY A 338 14.03 -64.03 17.64
CA GLY A 338 14.91 -65.03 17.05
C GLY A 338 16.26 -65.21 17.72
N ARG A 339 16.29 -65.85 18.89
CA ARG A 339 17.21 -66.96 19.24
C ARG A 339 17.13 -67.26 20.74
N ARG A 340 16.26 -68.21 21.06
CA ARG A 340 16.41 -69.13 22.19
C ARG A 340 16.63 -70.49 21.55
N ASP A 341 17.78 -71.10 21.81
CA ASP A 341 18.12 -72.53 21.72
C ASP A 341 19.59 -72.72 21.37
N ARG A 342 20.43 -72.85 22.41
CA ARG A 342 21.14 -74.08 22.78
C ARG A 342 22.02 -73.84 23.99
#